data_AF-A0A1J5QP47-F1
#
_entry.id   AF-A0A1J5QP47-F1
#
_cell.length_a   1.000
_cell.length_b   1.000
_cell.length_c   1.000
_cell.angle_alpha   90.00
_cell.angle_beta   90.00
_cell.angle_gamma   90.00
#
_symmetry.space_group_name_H-M   'P 1'
#
loop_
_entity.id
_entity.type
_entity.pdbx_description
1 polymer ?
#
loop_
_entity_poly.entity_id
_entity_poly.type
_entity_poly.pdbx_seq_one_letter_code
_entity_poly.pdbx_strand_id
1 'polypeptide(L)'
;MNNSEMGRVHAWLLRHRIVESRSERRAIGKDEREIAGLLLSADYGVRRQLEEILDGQGLLLVTLTALDAKGIASGATVFMLARKPDSAAQFWGTERLAARMMQSKGINTEGEARTWFTQLWFLLLDLIYTRKNRSPNAMQDWVSTSFAKEVFIDTVKEYLNDRVRKIDPSSLETDRVYRTLMGPKEGGITMACNAFMELMVDAGLIEQIDEGTFRQSLLFAYEMKINFDRQLKALLPAQDPFVAATEVLVERTDEETEVD
;
A
#
# COMPACT_ATOMS: atom_id res chain seq x y z
N MET A 1 0.02 29.19 -11.53
CA MET A 1 -1.14 28.29 -11.52
C MET A 1 -2.40 29.12 -11.24
N ASN A 2 -3.43 29.06 -12.07
CA ASN A 2 -4.73 29.73 -11.84
C ASN A 2 -5.79 28.76 -11.28
N ASN A 3 -7.00 29.24 -10.96
CA ASN A 3 -8.06 28.41 -10.36
C ASN A 3 -8.49 27.23 -11.24
N SER A 4 -8.50 27.38 -12.57
CA SER A 4 -8.86 26.30 -13.49
C SER A 4 -7.77 25.22 -13.51
N GLU A 5 -6.51 25.64 -13.57
CA GLU A 5 -5.35 24.76 -13.47
C GLU A 5 -5.31 24.01 -12.12
N MET A 6 -5.60 24.71 -11.02
CA MET A 6 -5.73 24.10 -9.70
C MET A 6 -6.83 23.02 -9.66
N GLY A 7 -7.98 23.27 -10.30
CA GLY A 7 -9.04 22.28 -10.46
C GLY A 7 -8.59 21.04 -11.26
N ARG A 8 -7.79 21.23 -12.33
CA ARG A 8 -7.21 20.12 -13.10
C ARG A 8 -6.22 19.29 -12.29
N VAL A 9 -5.34 19.97 -11.53
CA VAL A 9 -4.38 19.33 -10.62
C VAL A 9 -5.12 18.53 -9.55
N HIS A 10 -6.14 19.12 -8.93
CA HIS A 10 -6.96 18.47 -7.91
C HIS A 10 -7.66 17.21 -8.46
N ALA A 11 -8.31 17.32 -9.61
CA ALA A 11 -8.97 16.19 -10.27
C ALA A 11 -7.98 15.07 -10.65
N TRP A 12 -6.80 15.44 -11.16
CA TRP A 12 -5.75 14.47 -11.47
C TRP A 12 -5.29 13.73 -10.21
N LEU A 13 -4.98 14.45 -9.13
CA LEU A 13 -4.52 13.87 -7.88
C LEU A 13 -5.57 12.95 -7.25
N LEU A 14 -6.85 13.31 -7.30
CA LEU A 14 -7.93 12.44 -6.80
C LEU A 14 -8.04 11.13 -7.61
N ARG A 15 -7.82 11.19 -8.92
CA ARG A 15 -7.93 10.02 -9.81
C ARG A 15 -6.69 9.13 -9.79
N HIS A 16 -5.50 9.72 -9.88
CA HIS A 16 -4.24 9.01 -10.12
C HIS A 16 -3.34 8.92 -8.89
N ARG A 17 -3.59 9.74 -7.86
CA ARG A 17 -2.88 9.75 -6.58
C ARG A 17 -1.42 10.20 -6.59
N ILE A 18 -0.74 10.04 -7.72
CA ILE A 18 0.68 10.32 -7.88
C ILE A 18 0.89 11.09 -9.18
N VAL A 19 1.84 12.02 -9.14
CA VAL A 19 2.35 12.77 -10.29
C VAL A 19 3.86 12.78 -10.22
N GLU A 20 4.52 12.35 -11.27
CA GLU A 20 5.97 12.43 -11.41
C GLU A 20 6.35 13.47 -12.47
N SER A 21 7.28 14.37 -12.15
CA SER A 21 7.87 15.30 -13.12
C SER A 21 8.78 14.59 -14.13
N ARG A 22 9.47 13.55 -13.68
CA ARG A 22 10.32 12.65 -14.48
C ARG A 22 10.36 11.28 -13.81
N SER A 23 10.42 10.22 -14.62
CA SER A 23 10.53 8.84 -14.16
C SER A 23 11.47 8.08 -15.08
N GLU A 24 12.35 7.26 -14.50
CA GLU A 24 13.18 6.29 -15.22
C GLU A 24 12.49 4.93 -15.33
N ARG A 25 11.44 4.71 -14.53
CA ARG A 25 10.75 3.41 -14.39
C ARG A 25 9.66 3.21 -15.44
N ARG A 26 9.07 4.31 -15.92
CA ARG A 26 7.98 4.30 -16.90
C ARG A 26 7.97 5.58 -17.72
N ALA A 27 7.31 5.53 -18.87
CA ALA A 27 7.00 6.72 -19.63
C ALA A 27 5.99 7.60 -18.90
N ILE A 28 6.24 8.92 -18.91
CA ILE A 28 5.31 9.93 -18.38
C ILE A 28 4.51 10.51 -19.54
N GLY A 29 3.19 10.46 -19.41
CA GLY A 29 2.25 11.02 -20.37
C GLY A 29 2.31 12.55 -20.44
N LYS A 30 1.74 13.12 -21.51
CA LYS A 30 1.70 14.59 -21.69
C LYS A 30 0.96 15.28 -20.54
N ASP A 31 -0.19 14.74 -20.16
CA ASP A 31 -1.04 15.33 -19.12
C ASP A 31 -0.34 15.30 -17.75
N GLU A 32 0.26 14.17 -17.37
CA GLU A 32 1.01 14.06 -16.12
C GLU A 32 2.17 15.06 -16.06
N ARG A 33 2.91 15.21 -17.18
CA ARG A 33 4.00 16.19 -17.28
C ARG A 33 3.50 17.62 -17.12
N GLU A 34 2.34 17.94 -17.68
CA GLU A 34 1.70 19.25 -17.54
C GLU A 34 1.29 19.50 -16.08
N ILE A 35 0.63 18.53 -15.44
CA ILE A 35 0.23 18.60 -14.03
C ILE A 35 1.46 18.76 -13.12
N ALA A 36 2.54 18.00 -13.37
CA ALA A 36 3.79 18.14 -12.63
C ALA A 36 4.42 19.53 -12.82
N GLY A 37 4.40 20.06 -14.05
CA GLY A 37 4.89 21.41 -14.36
C GLY A 37 4.08 22.50 -13.64
N LEU A 38 2.76 22.38 -13.58
CA LEU A 38 1.90 23.28 -12.82
C LEU A 38 2.24 23.25 -11.33
N LEU A 39 2.43 22.06 -10.75
CA LEU A 39 2.81 21.92 -9.33
C LEU A 39 4.21 22.46 -9.01
N LEU A 40 5.17 22.31 -9.92
CA LEU A 40 6.55 22.82 -9.76
C LEU A 40 6.63 24.34 -9.88
N SER A 41 5.83 24.92 -10.79
CA SER A 41 5.80 26.36 -11.07
C SER A 41 4.79 27.13 -10.22
N ALA A 42 4.02 26.44 -9.38
CA ALA A 42 3.00 27.07 -8.54
C ALA A 42 3.66 28.03 -7.55
N ASP A 43 3.14 29.26 -7.47
CA ASP A 43 3.52 30.17 -6.41
C ASP A 43 3.06 29.65 -5.05
N TYR A 44 3.71 30.11 -3.99
CA TYR A 44 3.43 29.67 -2.63
C TYR A 44 1.96 29.89 -2.22
N GLY A 45 1.36 31.01 -2.64
CA GLY A 45 -0.02 31.36 -2.27
C GLY A 45 -1.03 30.36 -2.85
N VAL A 46 -0.93 30.09 -4.14
CA VAL A 46 -1.82 29.13 -4.82
C VAL A 46 -1.55 27.70 -4.35
N ARG A 47 -0.27 27.35 -4.10
CA ARG A 47 0.08 26.04 -3.55
C ARG A 47 -0.56 25.81 -2.18
N ARG A 48 -0.50 26.81 -1.29
CA ARG A 48 -1.12 26.76 0.02
C ARG A 48 -2.65 26.65 -0.07
N GLN A 49 -3.29 27.36 -0.99
CA GLN A 49 -4.74 27.23 -1.20
C GLN A 49 -5.14 25.81 -1.61
N LEU A 50 -4.38 25.18 -2.51
CA LEU A 50 -4.60 23.78 -2.88
C LEU A 50 -4.45 22.85 -1.66
N GLU A 51 -3.41 23.06 -0.85
CA GLU A 51 -3.16 22.27 0.36
C GLU A 51 -4.28 22.45 1.41
N GLU A 52 -4.81 23.66 1.59
CA GLU A 52 -5.96 23.93 2.47
C GLU A 52 -7.24 23.23 1.99
N ILE A 53 -7.50 23.21 0.67
CA ILE A 53 -8.61 22.45 0.08
C ILE A 53 -8.45 20.95 0.36
N LEU A 54 -7.25 20.42 0.15
CA LEU A 54 -6.95 19.01 0.38
C LEU A 54 -7.05 18.64 1.87
N ASP A 55 -6.57 19.50 2.76
CA ASP A 55 -6.65 19.27 4.21
C ASP A 55 -8.11 19.21 4.67
N GLY A 56 -8.97 20.10 4.15
CA GLY A 56 -10.42 20.05 4.37
C GLY A 56 -11.10 18.75 3.90
N GLN A 57 -10.47 18.02 2.99
CA GLN A 57 -10.91 16.71 2.51
C GLN A 57 -10.26 15.53 3.26
N GLY A 58 -9.40 15.81 4.26
CA GLY A 58 -8.62 14.79 4.97
C GLY A 58 -7.46 14.23 4.15
N LEU A 59 -6.90 15.02 3.22
CA LEU A 59 -5.84 14.64 2.31
C LEU A 59 -4.62 15.55 2.47
N LEU A 60 -3.45 15.02 2.14
CA LEU A 60 -2.18 15.72 2.22
C LEU A 60 -1.46 15.63 0.88
N LEU A 61 -0.95 16.77 0.42
CA LEU A 61 -0.07 16.81 -0.74
C LEU A 61 1.38 16.65 -0.28
N VAL A 62 1.94 15.47 -0.52
CA VAL A 62 3.30 15.10 -0.14
C VAL A 62 4.21 15.31 -1.33
N THR A 63 5.38 15.91 -1.11
CA THR A 63 6.38 16.15 -2.15
C THR A 63 7.65 15.42 -1.77
N LEU A 64 8.15 14.54 -2.65
CA LEU A 64 9.36 13.76 -2.46
C LEU A 64 10.32 13.95 -3.64
N THR A 65 11.60 13.78 -3.36
CA THR A 65 12.71 13.90 -4.30
C THR A 65 13.60 12.67 -4.24
N ALA A 66 14.62 12.60 -5.10
CA ALA A 66 15.62 11.52 -5.09
C ALA A 66 16.37 11.35 -3.75
N LEU A 67 16.35 12.38 -2.88
CA LEU A 67 16.94 12.31 -1.54
C LEU A 67 16.05 11.55 -0.54
N ASP A 68 14.74 11.49 -0.79
CA ASP A 68 13.77 10.97 0.16
C ASP A 68 13.49 9.47 -0.03
N ALA A 69 13.54 8.97 -1.27
CA ALA A 69 13.29 7.58 -1.59
C ALA A 69 14.06 7.11 -2.84
N LYS A 70 14.57 5.86 -2.78
CA LYS A 70 15.20 5.22 -3.93
C LYS A 70 14.19 5.08 -5.07
N GLY A 71 14.69 5.14 -6.30
CA GLY A 71 13.87 4.95 -7.49
C GLY A 71 13.25 6.23 -8.03
N ILE A 72 13.19 7.33 -7.26
CA ILE A 72 12.90 8.65 -7.82
C ILE A 72 14.12 9.09 -8.66
N ALA A 73 13.89 9.46 -9.91
CA ALA A 73 14.95 9.84 -10.83
C ALA A 73 15.69 11.10 -10.34
N SER A 74 16.98 11.23 -10.68
CA SER A 74 17.76 12.40 -10.26
C SER A 74 17.18 13.69 -10.84
N GLY A 75 17.03 14.72 -9.98
CA GLY A 75 16.38 15.98 -10.33
C GLY A 75 14.86 15.87 -10.54
N ALA A 76 14.24 14.71 -10.27
CA ALA A 76 12.80 14.55 -10.32
C ALA A 76 12.15 14.85 -8.97
N THR A 77 10.94 15.36 -9.05
CA THR A 77 10.00 15.53 -7.95
C THR A 77 8.77 14.67 -8.19
N VAL A 78 8.34 13.98 -7.13
CA VAL A 78 7.10 13.21 -7.07
C VAL A 78 6.15 13.92 -6.13
N PHE A 79 4.94 14.19 -6.61
CA PHE A 79 3.83 14.68 -5.80
C PHE A 79 2.85 13.54 -5.56
N MET A 80 2.47 13.32 -4.31
CA MET A 80 1.54 12.28 -3.92
C MET A 80 0.41 12.85 -3.11
N LEU A 81 -0.80 12.37 -3.36
CA LEU A 81 -1.95 12.63 -2.53
C LEU A 81 -2.06 11.52 -1.50
N ALA A 82 -1.71 11.80 -0.25
CA ALA A 82 -1.80 10.86 0.87
C ALA A 82 -3.03 11.13 1.73
N ARG A 83 -3.51 10.11 2.46
CA ARG A 83 -4.50 10.32 3.51
C ARG A 83 -3.88 10.98 4.71
N LYS A 84 -4.63 11.88 5.32
CA LYS A 84 -4.30 12.38 6.66
C LYS A 84 -4.60 11.28 7.68
N PRO A 85 -3.63 10.89 8.53
CA PRO A 85 -3.79 9.73 9.42
C PRO A 85 -4.82 9.91 10.54
N ASP A 86 -5.25 11.14 10.83
CA ASP A 86 -6.25 11.48 11.85
C ASP A 86 -7.60 11.95 11.30
N SER A 87 -7.78 11.89 9.99
CA SER A 87 -9.04 12.28 9.36
C SER A 87 -9.59 11.12 8.54
N ALA A 88 -10.88 10.83 8.73
CA ALA A 88 -11.61 10.01 7.79
C ALA A 88 -11.78 10.80 6.49
N ALA A 89 -11.11 10.38 5.42
CA ALA A 89 -11.31 10.98 4.11
C ALA A 89 -12.78 10.77 3.68
N GLN A 90 -13.59 11.83 3.76
CA GLN A 90 -15.05 11.76 3.63
C GLN A 90 -15.53 11.14 2.32
N PHE A 91 -14.70 11.18 1.28
CA PHE A 91 -15.03 10.68 -0.06
C PHE A 91 -14.53 9.26 -0.33
N TRP A 92 -13.92 8.59 0.65
CA TRP A 92 -13.40 7.23 0.51
C TRP A 92 -14.17 6.28 1.40
N GLY A 93 -15.45 6.09 1.08
CA GLY A 93 -16.25 5.08 1.72
C GLY A 93 -15.93 3.67 1.22
N THR A 94 -16.46 2.67 1.94
CA THR A 94 -16.24 1.25 1.63
C THR A 94 -17.17 0.72 0.52
N GLU A 95 -18.03 1.55 -0.04
CA GLU A 95 -19.07 1.16 -0.99
C GLU A 95 -18.46 0.68 -2.31
N ARG A 96 -17.47 1.40 -2.85
CA ARG A 96 -16.78 0.98 -4.08
C ARG A 96 -16.04 -0.35 -3.89
N LEU A 97 -15.43 -0.53 -2.73
CA LEU A 97 -14.78 -1.78 -2.33
C LEU A 97 -15.79 -2.92 -2.29
N ALA A 98 -16.90 -2.72 -1.56
CA ALA A 98 -17.94 -3.73 -1.42
C ALA A 98 -18.53 -4.11 -2.78
N ALA A 99 -18.89 -3.10 -3.59
CA ALA A 99 -19.47 -3.29 -4.92
C ALA A 99 -18.55 -4.09 -5.85
N ARG A 100 -17.24 -3.79 -5.88
CA ARG A 100 -16.28 -4.54 -6.71
C ARG A 100 -16.09 -5.97 -6.19
N MET A 101 -15.92 -6.14 -4.88
CA MET A 101 -15.70 -7.47 -4.29
C MET A 101 -16.90 -8.39 -4.50
N MET A 102 -18.14 -7.86 -4.41
CA MET A 102 -19.38 -8.61 -4.65
C MET A 102 -19.57 -9.07 -6.11
N GLN A 103 -18.76 -8.59 -7.06
CA GLN A 103 -18.72 -9.16 -8.41
C GLN A 103 -18.02 -10.53 -8.45
N SER A 104 -17.31 -10.90 -7.38
CA SER A 104 -16.64 -12.19 -7.26
C SER A 104 -17.64 -13.28 -6.88
N LYS A 105 -17.56 -14.42 -7.56
CA LYS A 105 -18.43 -15.56 -7.29
C LYS A 105 -18.24 -16.06 -5.85
N GLY A 106 -19.33 -16.07 -5.08
CA GLY A 106 -19.33 -16.53 -3.68
C GLY A 106 -19.21 -15.42 -2.64
N ILE A 107 -19.21 -14.15 -3.05
CA ILE A 107 -19.31 -12.98 -2.17
C ILE A 107 -20.64 -12.28 -2.48
N ASN A 108 -21.63 -12.39 -1.59
CA ASN A 108 -23.01 -11.98 -1.85
C ASN A 108 -23.47 -10.83 -0.96
N THR A 109 -22.74 -10.53 0.12
CA THR A 109 -23.09 -9.45 1.05
C THR A 109 -21.93 -8.47 1.24
N GLU A 110 -22.24 -7.23 1.63
CA GLU A 110 -21.20 -6.25 1.98
C GLU A 110 -20.30 -6.73 3.12
N GLY A 111 -20.89 -7.46 4.09
CA GLY A 111 -20.13 -8.03 5.20
C GLY A 111 -19.08 -9.02 4.71
N GLU A 112 -19.46 -9.93 3.80
CA GLU A 112 -18.53 -10.88 3.19
C GLU A 112 -17.45 -10.17 2.37
N ALA A 113 -17.83 -9.14 1.61
CA ALA A 113 -16.90 -8.34 0.81
C ALA A 113 -15.84 -7.65 1.68
N ARG A 114 -16.25 -7.03 2.79
CA ARG A 114 -15.35 -6.39 3.76
C ARG A 114 -14.44 -7.41 4.43
N THR A 115 -14.96 -8.59 4.80
CA THR A 115 -14.13 -9.67 5.37
C THR A 115 -13.09 -10.14 4.37
N TRP A 116 -13.48 -10.43 3.11
CA TRP A 116 -12.56 -10.85 2.07
C TRP A 116 -11.48 -9.80 1.79
N PHE A 117 -11.88 -8.54 1.62
CA PHE A 117 -10.93 -7.46 1.40
C PHE A 117 -9.90 -7.36 2.54
N THR A 118 -10.35 -7.40 3.79
CA THR A 118 -9.47 -7.33 4.96
C THR A 118 -8.48 -8.49 5.01
N GLN A 119 -8.91 -9.72 4.71
CA GLN A 119 -8.00 -10.87 4.68
C GLN A 119 -6.97 -10.77 3.54
N LEU A 120 -7.40 -10.40 2.34
CA LEU A 120 -6.51 -10.20 1.20
C LEU A 120 -5.51 -9.07 1.45
N TRP A 121 -5.94 -8.01 2.13
CA TRP A 121 -5.07 -6.93 2.59
C TRP A 121 -3.98 -7.42 3.54
N PHE A 122 -4.32 -8.22 4.55
CA PHE A 122 -3.30 -8.79 5.45
C PHE A 122 -2.33 -9.71 4.74
N LEU A 123 -2.80 -10.54 3.81
CA LEU A 123 -1.94 -11.42 3.02
C LEU A 123 -1.01 -10.64 2.08
N LEU A 124 -1.48 -9.52 1.52
CA LEU A 124 -0.62 -8.63 0.75
C LEU A 124 0.47 -8.00 1.62
N LEU A 125 0.12 -7.57 2.84
CA LEU A 125 1.11 -7.05 3.80
C LEU A 125 2.12 -8.11 4.20
N ASP A 126 1.70 -9.35 4.46
CA ASP A 126 2.59 -10.48 4.72
C ASP A 126 3.57 -10.70 3.55
N LEU A 127 3.06 -10.69 2.31
CA LEU A 127 3.86 -10.87 1.10
C LEU A 127 4.90 -9.77 0.89
N ILE A 128 4.54 -8.51 1.15
CA ILE A 128 5.40 -7.34 0.89
C ILE A 128 6.38 -7.08 2.04
N TYR A 129 5.99 -7.35 3.29
CA TYR A 129 6.77 -7.03 4.48
C TYR A 129 7.35 -8.26 5.16
N THR A 130 6.51 -9.16 5.68
CA THR A 130 6.96 -10.29 6.51
C THR A 130 7.85 -11.26 5.72
N ARG A 131 7.38 -11.75 4.57
CA ARG A 131 8.12 -12.74 3.75
C ARG A 131 9.42 -12.17 3.19
N LYS A 132 9.50 -10.85 3.02
CA LYS A 132 10.68 -10.13 2.56
C LYS A 132 11.55 -9.60 3.69
N ASN A 133 11.22 -9.92 4.94
CA ASN A 133 11.85 -9.39 6.16
C ASN A 133 12.05 -7.87 6.12
N ARG A 134 11.03 -7.15 5.65
CA ARG A 134 11.08 -5.71 5.41
C ARG A 134 10.28 -4.98 6.48
N SER A 135 10.88 -3.95 7.08
CA SER A 135 10.21 -3.07 8.03
C SER A 135 9.21 -2.14 7.31
N PRO A 136 8.05 -1.82 7.93
CA PRO A 136 7.18 -0.72 7.52
C PRO A 136 7.91 0.62 7.31
N ASN A 137 9.06 0.83 7.99
CA ASN A 137 9.88 2.03 7.85
C ASN A 137 10.76 2.06 6.61
N ALA A 138 10.92 0.94 5.89
CA ALA A 138 11.79 0.84 4.73
C ALA A 138 11.17 1.45 3.46
N MET A 139 10.58 2.64 3.57
CA MET A 139 9.98 3.38 2.45
C MET A 139 10.99 3.58 1.32
N GLN A 140 12.27 3.79 1.65
CA GLN A 140 13.32 3.96 0.65
C GLN A 140 13.43 2.78 -0.33
N ASP A 141 13.11 1.55 0.09
CA ASP A 141 13.25 0.34 -0.73
C ASP A 141 11.95 -0.12 -1.39
N TRP A 142 10.98 0.78 -1.57
CA TRP A 142 9.69 0.44 -2.17
C TRP A 142 9.80 -0.20 -3.56
N VAL A 143 10.88 0.10 -4.31
CA VAL A 143 11.12 -0.47 -5.64
C VAL A 143 11.36 -1.99 -5.65
N SER A 144 11.86 -2.58 -4.54
CA SER A 144 12.18 -4.02 -4.45
C SER A 144 10.98 -4.90 -4.02
N THR A 145 9.79 -4.31 -4.01
CA THR A 145 8.57 -4.96 -3.48
C THR A 145 7.77 -5.72 -4.53
N SER A 146 8.35 -6.00 -5.70
CA SER A 146 7.63 -6.68 -6.77
C SER A 146 7.19 -8.10 -6.39
N PHE A 147 6.03 -8.51 -6.89
CA PHE A 147 5.49 -9.86 -6.74
C PHE A 147 4.65 -10.22 -7.97
N ALA A 148 4.62 -11.51 -8.31
CA ALA A 148 3.74 -12.03 -9.35
C ALA A 148 2.33 -12.24 -8.79
N LYS A 149 1.33 -12.01 -9.64
CA LYS A 149 -0.09 -12.22 -9.32
C LYS A 149 -0.37 -13.64 -8.86
N GLU A 150 0.24 -14.62 -9.53
CA GLU A 150 0.08 -16.05 -9.25
C GLU A 150 0.59 -16.37 -7.85
N VAL A 151 1.74 -15.79 -7.45
CA VAL A 151 2.30 -15.93 -6.10
C VAL A 151 1.35 -15.39 -5.03
N PHE A 152 0.67 -14.27 -5.30
CA PHE A 152 -0.33 -13.74 -4.38
C PHE A 152 -1.56 -14.67 -4.29
N ILE A 153 -2.07 -15.15 -5.42
CA ILE A 153 -3.21 -16.09 -5.44
C ILE A 153 -2.86 -17.39 -4.70
N ASP A 154 -1.67 -17.93 -4.92
CA ASP A 154 -1.23 -19.16 -4.27
C ASP A 154 -1.02 -18.96 -2.77
N THR A 155 -0.47 -17.81 -2.35
CA THR A 155 -0.40 -17.40 -0.94
C THR A 155 -1.79 -17.40 -0.28
N VAL A 156 -2.82 -16.93 -0.99
CA VAL A 156 -4.21 -16.93 -0.48
C VAL A 156 -4.73 -18.37 -0.38
N LYS A 157 -4.50 -19.22 -1.37
CA LYS A 157 -4.92 -20.63 -1.33
C LYS A 157 -4.22 -21.40 -0.21
N GLU A 158 -2.92 -21.19 -0.02
CA GLU A 158 -2.12 -21.76 1.07
C GLU A 158 -2.70 -21.32 2.43
N TYR A 159 -2.95 -20.03 2.63
CA TYR A 159 -3.57 -19.53 3.84
C TYR A 159 -4.92 -20.22 4.13
N LEU A 160 -5.79 -20.37 3.12
CA LEU A 160 -7.07 -21.03 3.28
C LEU A 160 -6.91 -22.53 3.60
N ASN A 161 -5.99 -23.22 2.93
CA ASN A 161 -5.73 -24.65 3.14
C ASN A 161 -5.08 -24.95 4.49
N ASP A 162 -4.07 -24.18 4.85
CA ASP A 162 -3.19 -24.51 5.98
C ASP A 162 -3.58 -23.82 7.27
N ARG A 163 -4.31 -22.70 7.20
CA ARG A 163 -4.78 -21.98 8.37
C ARG A 163 -6.27 -22.12 8.54
N VAL A 164 -7.07 -21.70 7.55
CA VAL A 164 -8.53 -21.58 7.73
C VAL A 164 -9.22 -22.95 7.78
N ARG A 165 -8.95 -23.84 6.84
CA ARG A 165 -9.62 -25.16 6.75
C ARG A 165 -9.29 -26.11 7.90
N LYS A 166 -8.16 -25.88 8.58
CA LYS A 166 -7.73 -26.69 9.73
C LYS A 166 -8.32 -26.20 11.06
N ILE A 167 -9.06 -25.09 11.06
CA ILE A 167 -9.79 -24.63 12.24
C ILE A 167 -10.96 -25.58 12.51
N ASP A 168 -11.04 -26.08 13.73
CA ASP A 168 -12.22 -26.80 14.22
C ASP A 168 -13.38 -25.80 14.39
N PRO A 169 -14.50 -25.93 13.65
CA PRO A 169 -15.62 -25.02 13.77
C PRO A 169 -16.23 -25.00 15.18
N SER A 170 -16.11 -26.10 15.92
CA SER A 170 -16.67 -26.20 17.28
C SER A 170 -15.87 -25.39 18.31
N SER A 171 -14.63 -25.03 18.00
CA SER A 171 -13.79 -24.18 18.86
C SER A 171 -14.04 -22.68 18.65
N LEU A 172 -14.93 -22.29 17.72
CA LEU A 172 -15.18 -20.90 17.39
C LEU A 172 -16.36 -20.34 18.19
N GLU A 173 -16.13 -19.26 18.93
CA GLU A 173 -17.21 -18.47 19.55
C GLU A 173 -18.13 -17.81 18.50
N THR A 174 -17.57 -17.47 17.33
CA THR A 174 -18.32 -16.96 16.19
C THR A 174 -17.70 -17.46 14.90
N ASP A 175 -18.51 -18.04 14.02
CA ASP A 175 -18.05 -18.67 12.78
C ASP A 175 -18.29 -17.82 11.53
N ARG A 176 -18.71 -16.56 11.68
CA ARG A 176 -19.03 -15.67 10.55
C ARG A 176 -17.87 -15.51 9.56
N VAL A 177 -16.67 -15.21 10.07
CA VAL A 177 -15.47 -15.04 9.23
C VAL A 177 -15.10 -16.38 8.60
N TYR A 178 -15.11 -17.45 9.38
CA TYR A 178 -14.83 -18.81 8.90
C TYR A 178 -15.76 -19.21 7.75
N ARG A 179 -17.08 -19.08 7.93
CA ARG A 179 -18.09 -19.38 6.89
C ARG A 179 -17.89 -18.52 5.64
N THR A 180 -17.58 -17.25 5.82
CA THR A 180 -17.31 -16.32 4.70
C THR A 180 -16.12 -16.78 3.86
N LEU A 181 -15.02 -17.18 4.50
CA LEU A 181 -13.81 -17.62 3.81
C LEU A 181 -13.95 -19.01 3.19
N MET A 182 -14.83 -19.85 3.74
CA MET A 182 -15.19 -21.16 3.19
C MET A 182 -16.23 -21.09 2.07
N GLY A 183 -16.88 -19.95 1.86
CA GLY A 183 -17.97 -19.78 0.90
C GLY A 183 -17.57 -19.89 -0.58
N PRO A 184 -16.51 -19.22 -1.04
CA PRO A 184 -16.10 -19.27 -2.45
C PRO A 184 -15.67 -20.67 -2.90
N LYS A 185 -16.29 -21.15 -3.99
CA LYS A 185 -15.93 -22.40 -4.68
C LYS A 185 -14.76 -22.19 -5.63
N GLU A 186 -14.34 -23.25 -6.32
CA GLU A 186 -13.26 -23.23 -7.30
C GLU A 186 -13.41 -22.07 -8.31
N GLY A 187 -12.32 -21.33 -8.53
CA GLY A 187 -12.29 -20.09 -9.31
C GLY A 187 -12.75 -18.82 -8.58
N GLY A 188 -13.60 -18.93 -7.55
CA GLY A 188 -14.09 -17.78 -6.77
C GLY A 188 -12.99 -17.06 -6.01
N ILE A 189 -12.01 -17.80 -5.47
CA ILE A 189 -10.83 -17.24 -4.78
C ILE A 189 -10.02 -16.39 -5.76
N THR A 190 -9.77 -16.89 -6.98
CA THR A 190 -9.04 -16.16 -8.01
C THR A 190 -9.78 -14.89 -8.42
N MET A 191 -11.12 -14.94 -8.56
CA MET A 191 -11.93 -13.75 -8.84
C MET A 191 -11.82 -12.72 -7.72
N ALA A 192 -11.89 -13.14 -6.45
CA ALA A 192 -11.73 -12.25 -5.30
C ALA A 192 -10.34 -11.61 -5.26
N CYS A 193 -9.28 -12.38 -5.55
CA CYS A 193 -7.92 -11.85 -5.65
C CYS A 193 -7.79 -10.82 -6.77
N ASN A 194 -8.39 -11.08 -7.94
CA ASN A 194 -8.38 -10.13 -9.07
C ASN A 194 -9.10 -8.83 -8.71
N ALA A 195 -10.32 -8.94 -8.16
CA ALA A 195 -11.11 -7.79 -7.71
C ALA A 195 -10.34 -6.95 -6.67
N PHE A 196 -9.67 -7.60 -5.72
CA PHE A 196 -8.82 -6.93 -4.75
C PHE A 196 -7.63 -6.21 -5.41
N MET A 197 -6.87 -6.88 -6.27
CA MET A 197 -5.71 -6.24 -6.90
C MET A 197 -6.11 -5.06 -7.79
N GLU A 198 -7.23 -5.16 -8.51
CA GLU A 198 -7.78 -4.04 -9.28
C GLU A 198 -8.15 -2.86 -8.38
N LEU A 199 -8.78 -3.09 -7.22
CA LEU A 199 -9.05 -2.04 -6.24
C LEU A 199 -7.75 -1.38 -5.73
N MET A 200 -6.71 -2.18 -5.51
CA MET A 200 -5.43 -1.71 -5.01
C MET A 200 -4.68 -0.86 -6.05
N VAL A 201 -4.77 -1.23 -7.34
CA VAL A 201 -4.26 -0.43 -8.46
C VAL A 201 -5.06 0.87 -8.60
N ASP A 202 -6.39 0.77 -8.61
CA ASP A 202 -7.28 1.93 -8.70
C ASP A 202 -7.06 2.93 -7.55
N ALA A 203 -6.72 2.44 -6.35
CA ALA A 203 -6.40 3.25 -5.19
C ALA A 203 -4.98 3.82 -5.21
N GLY A 204 -4.16 3.48 -6.23
CA GLY A 204 -2.77 3.90 -6.33
C GLY A 204 -1.86 3.30 -5.26
N LEU A 205 -2.24 2.17 -4.66
CA LEU A 205 -1.49 1.50 -3.59
C LEU A 205 -0.53 0.43 -4.13
N ILE A 206 -0.89 -0.22 -5.23
CA ILE A 206 0.03 -1.06 -5.99
C ILE A 206 0.08 -0.58 -7.45
N GLU A 207 1.19 -0.86 -8.11
CA GLU A 207 1.43 -0.55 -9.50
C GLU A 207 1.67 -1.84 -10.28
N GLN A 208 1.05 -1.98 -11.44
CA GLN A 208 1.40 -3.02 -12.39
C GLN A 208 2.64 -2.57 -13.17
N ILE A 209 3.73 -3.32 -13.06
CA ILE A 209 5.00 -3.00 -13.72
C ILE A 209 5.22 -3.82 -15.00
N ASP A 210 4.58 -4.98 -15.10
CA ASP A 210 4.55 -5.85 -16.28
C ASP A 210 3.26 -6.69 -16.27
N GLU A 211 3.00 -7.46 -17.33
CA GLU A 211 1.90 -8.42 -17.36
C GLU A 211 1.99 -9.39 -16.17
N GLY A 212 0.96 -9.39 -15.31
CA GLY A 212 0.93 -10.25 -14.12
C GLY A 212 1.88 -9.85 -12.99
N THR A 213 2.73 -8.82 -13.14
CA THR A 213 3.70 -8.42 -12.12
C THR A 213 3.34 -7.07 -11.50
N PHE A 214 3.25 -7.07 -10.17
CA PHE A 214 2.81 -5.93 -9.37
C PHE A 214 3.90 -5.51 -8.39
N ARG A 215 3.81 -4.28 -7.89
CA ARG A 215 4.72 -3.70 -6.90
C ARG A 215 3.95 -2.78 -5.96
N GLN A 216 4.41 -2.62 -4.73
CA GLN A 216 3.95 -1.52 -3.87
C GLN A 216 4.22 -0.16 -4.55
N SER A 217 3.28 0.78 -4.49
CA SER A 217 3.53 2.16 -4.91
C SER A 217 4.30 2.94 -3.85
N LEU A 218 4.95 4.04 -4.23
CA LEU A 218 5.58 4.94 -3.28
C LEU A 218 4.57 5.51 -2.28
N LEU A 219 3.34 5.79 -2.73
CA LEU A 219 2.25 6.25 -1.86
C LEU A 219 1.93 5.22 -0.77
N PHE A 220 1.81 3.95 -1.13
CA PHE A 220 1.51 2.92 -0.14
C PHE A 220 2.65 2.74 0.86
N ALA A 221 3.90 2.79 0.39
CA ALA A 221 5.07 2.75 1.28
C ALA A 221 5.07 3.94 2.26
N TYR A 222 4.77 5.15 1.75
CA TYR A 222 4.67 6.36 2.56
C TYR A 222 3.56 6.26 3.62
N GLU A 223 2.33 5.90 3.23
CA GLU A 223 1.21 5.79 4.17
C GLU A 223 1.46 4.72 5.23
N MET A 224 2.09 3.59 4.86
CA MET A 224 2.46 2.56 5.83
C MET A 224 3.48 3.07 6.85
N LYS A 225 4.53 3.76 6.39
CA LYS A 225 5.55 4.37 7.26
C LYS A 225 4.92 5.37 8.22
N ILE A 226 4.08 6.28 7.73
CA ILE A 226 3.43 7.31 8.57
C ILE A 226 2.52 6.68 9.62
N ASN A 227 1.70 5.69 9.25
CA ASN A 227 0.84 5.00 10.20
C ASN A 227 1.67 4.23 11.26
N PHE A 228 2.74 3.57 10.83
CA PHE A 228 3.65 2.86 11.72
C PHE A 228 4.33 3.81 12.72
N ASP A 229 4.98 4.87 12.23
CA ASP A 229 5.70 5.84 13.06
C ASP A 229 4.78 6.53 14.06
N ARG A 230 3.54 6.84 13.66
CA ARG A 230 2.58 7.54 14.51
C ARG A 230 1.94 6.65 15.56
N GLN A 231 1.57 5.41 15.20
CA GLN A 231 0.72 4.57 16.05
C GLN A 231 1.50 3.46 16.75
N LEU A 232 2.31 2.71 16.00
CA LEU A 232 2.90 1.47 16.50
C LEU A 232 4.29 1.66 17.09
N LYS A 233 5.11 2.54 16.50
CA LYS A 233 6.51 2.72 16.89
C LYS A 233 6.69 3.09 18.36
N ALA A 234 5.83 3.96 18.90
CA ALA A 234 5.88 4.36 20.30
C ALA A 234 5.48 3.24 21.28
N LEU A 235 4.80 2.19 20.78
CA LEU A 235 4.37 1.03 21.56
C LEU A 235 5.39 -0.10 21.51
N LEU A 236 6.32 -0.07 20.55
CA LEU A 236 7.38 -1.06 20.45
C LEU A 236 8.49 -0.73 21.46
N PRO A 237 9.11 -1.75 22.07
CA PRO A 237 10.25 -1.53 22.93
C PRO A 237 11.33 -0.79 22.13
N ALA A 238 11.84 0.32 22.69
CA ALA A 238 12.96 1.01 22.10
C ALA A 238 14.14 0.03 22.07
N GLN A 239 14.58 -0.36 20.87
CA GLN A 239 15.88 -1.01 20.77
C GLN A 239 16.92 0.02 21.19
N ASP A 240 17.69 -0.30 22.24
CA ASP A 240 18.84 0.52 22.62
C ASP A 240 19.78 0.59 21.41
N PRO A 241 20.04 1.78 20.85
CA PRO A 241 20.91 1.93 19.69
C PRO A 241 22.30 1.32 19.92
N PHE A 242 22.80 1.31 21.16
CA PHE A 242 24.08 0.71 21.51
C PHE A 242 24.03 -0.81 21.50
N VAL A 243 22.94 -1.42 21.96
CA VAL A 243 22.76 -2.89 21.90
C VAL A 243 22.66 -3.35 20.45
N ALA A 244 21.87 -2.66 19.62
CA ALA A 244 21.75 -2.97 18.19
C ALA A 244 23.07 -2.79 17.41
N ALA A 245 23.87 -1.77 17.75
CA ALA A 245 25.19 -1.57 17.15
C ALA A 245 26.19 -2.66 17.55
N THR A 246 26.09 -3.18 18.78
CA THR A 246 26.98 -4.25 19.27
C THR A 246 26.72 -5.57 18.52
N GLU A 247 25.48 -5.87 18.16
CA GLU A 247 25.13 -7.05 17.35
C GLU A 247 25.66 -6.99 15.91
N VAL A 248 25.85 -5.79 15.35
CA VAL A 248 26.39 -5.59 13.98
C VAL A 248 27.92 -5.55 13.97
N LEU A 249 28.55 -5.15 15.07
CA LEU A 249 30.01 -4.98 15.17
C LEU A 249 30.74 -6.23 15.70
N VAL A 250 30.03 -7.23 16.20
CA VAL A 250 30.63 -8.53 16.51
C VAL A 250 30.52 -9.40 15.26
N GLU A 251 31.58 -9.47 14.47
CA GLU A 251 31.82 -10.62 13.60
C GLU A 251 31.70 -11.86 14.50
N ARG A 252 30.66 -12.67 14.31
CA ARG A 252 30.65 -14.03 14.83
C ARG A 252 31.73 -14.77 14.07
N THR A 253 32.93 -14.83 14.65
CA THR A 253 33.90 -15.83 14.28
C THR A 253 33.30 -17.20 14.62
N ASP A 254 33.21 -18.08 13.61
CA ASP A 254 32.70 -19.45 13.70
C ASP A 254 33.61 -20.35 14.57
N GLU A 255 33.86 -19.98 15.81
CA GLU A 255 34.69 -20.75 16.76
C GLU A 255 34.02 -20.87 18.14
N GLU A 256 32.75 -21.28 18.19
CA GLU A 256 32.16 -21.88 19.41
C GLU A 256 31.19 -23.03 19.08
N THR A 257 31.55 -23.86 18.09
CA THR A 257 31.07 -25.25 18.04
C THR A 257 32.28 -26.16 18.17
N GLU A 258 32.61 -26.49 19.41
CA GLU A 258 33.35 -27.66 19.91
C GLU A 258 34.12 -27.22 21.16
N VAL A 259 33.63 -27.57 22.36
CA VAL A 259 34.32 -28.44 23.33
C VAL A 259 33.27 -28.86 24.39
N ASP A 260 33.06 -30.18 24.46
CA ASP A 260 32.53 -31.03 25.55
C ASP A 260 31.68 -30.44 26.70
#